data_AF-A0A9W6Y8J3-F1
#
_entry.id   AF-A0A9W6Y8J3-F1
#
_cell.length_a   1.000
_cell.length_b   1.000
_cell.length_c   1.000
_cell.angle_alpha   90.00
_cell.angle_beta   90.00
_cell.angle_gamma   90.00
#
_symmetry.space_group_name_H-M   'P 1'
#
loop_
_entity.id
_entity.type
_entity.pdbx_description
1 polymer ?
#
loop_
_entity_poly.entity_id
_entity_poly.type
_entity_poly.pdbx_seq_one_letter_code
_entity_poly.pdbx_strand_id
1 'polypeptide(L)'
;MNCWFAFAATHYEPYSSGSETSDAVILELAAFHRHVQDIKTSQPRQWCLLCERKLPVFDFWCRLNKFPLLQDIALRLFRCAASSAASDRNFSAHAFIHSKLRNRLVPERVEKLVNIFFNAKNICDEDIERYSHLEDLLREAGDEEDAEETEANQSEDYVYY
;
A
#
# COMPACT_ATOMS: atom_id res chain seq x y z
N MET A 1 -2.29 13.21 10.86
CA MET A 1 -2.56 11.83 11.30
C MET A 1 -1.32 10.98 11.04
N ASN A 2 -0.47 10.90 12.06
CA ASN A 2 0.42 9.81 12.47
C ASN A 2 0.81 8.67 11.49
N CYS A 3 1.54 8.96 10.42
CA CYS A 3 2.26 7.92 9.66
C CYS A 3 3.41 7.24 10.45
N TRP A 4 3.78 7.80 11.60
CA TRP A 4 4.86 7.28 12.46
C TRP A 4 4.36 6.29 13.52
N PHE A 5 3.08 6.33 13.92
CA PHE A 5 2.58 5.44 14.97
C PHE A 5 2.26 4.02 14.49
N ALA A 6 2.02 3.81 13.20
CA ALA A 6 1.77 2.48 12.66
C ALA A 6 3.03 1.59 12.58
N PHE A 7 4.23 2.18 12.66
CA PHE A 7 5.49 1.40 12.69
C PHE A 7 5.78 0.82 14.08
N ALA A 8 5.22 1.40 15.15
CA ALA A 8 5.54 1.01 16.52
C ALA A 8 4.68 -0.14 17.07
N ALA A 9 3.60 -0.53 16.40
CA ALA A 9 2.55 -1.35 17.00
C ALA A 9 2.51 -2.84 16.61
N THR A 10 3.35 -3.33 15.69
CA THR A 10 3.23 -4.74 15.22
C THR A 10 4.32 -5.69 15.67
N HIS A 11 5.44 -5.27 16.24
CA HIS A 11 6.49 -6.20 16.70
C HIS A 11 7.22 -5.64 17.94
N TYR A 12 6.56 -5.64 19.10
CA TYR A 12 7.26 -5.50 20.38
C TYR A 12 7.57 -6.91 20.89
N GLU A 13 8.62 -7.53 20.32
CA GLU A 13 9.20 -8.74 20.90
C GLU A 13 10.05 -8.36 22.13
N PRO A 14 9.95 -9.13 23.24
CA PRO A 14 10.64 -8.81 24.48
C PRO A 14 12.17 -8.89 24.30
N TYR A 15 12.81 -7.87 24.85
CA TYR A 15 14.18 -7.40 24.65
C TYR A 15 15.32 -8.33 25.16
N SER A 16 15.22 -9.64 24.97
CA SER A 16 16.18 -10.64 25.48
C SER A 16 16.97 -11.40 24.40
N SER A 17 16.65 -11.26 23.10
CA SER A 17 17.26 -12.04 22.00
C SER A 17 18.18 -11.24 21.06
N GLY A 18 18.41 -9.95 21.33
CA GLY A 18 19.06 -9.03 20.38
C GLY A 18 20.47 -9.44 19.93
N SER A 19 21.24 -10.13 20.79
CA SER A 19 22.59 -10.59 20.44
C SER A 19 22.57 -11.77 19.48
N GLU A 20 21.80 -12.82 19.79
CA GLU A 20 21.72 -14.04 18.96
C GLU A 20 21.10 -13.76 17.58
N THR A 21 20.07 -12.91 17.53
CA THR A 21 19.45 -12.48 16.28
C THR A 21 20.40 -11.63 15.44
N SER A 22 21.15 -10.71 16.05
CA SER A 22 22.15 -9.90 15.35
C SER A 22 23.26 -10.76 14.77
N ASP A 23 23.75 -11.75 15.54
CA ASP A 23 24.80 -12.66 15.08
C ASP A 23 24.32 -13.51 13.90
N ALA A 24 23.07 -14.00 13.94
CA ALA A 24 22.45 -14.71 12.83
C ALA A 24 22.35 -13.83 11.56
N VAL A 25 21.95 -12.56 11.69
CA VAL A 25 21.92 -11.61 10.56
C VAL A 25 23.33 -11.38 9.99
N ILE A 26 24.34 -11.23 10.84
CA ILE A 26 25.74 -11.02 10.40
C ILE A 26 26.25 -12.25 9.64
N LEU A 27 25.98 -13.46 10.12
CA LEU A 27 26.36 -14.70 9.44
C LEU A 27 25.68 -14.82 8.07
N GLU A 28 24.39 -14.50 8.02
CA GLU A 28 23.63 -14.51 6.77
C GLU A 28 24.15 -13.46 5.78
N LEU A 29 24.51 -12.27 6.25
CA LEU A 29 25.15 -11.22 5.46
C LEU A 29 26.49 -11.69 4.86
N ALA A 30 27.33 -12.36 5.66
CA ALA A 30 28.58 -12.92 5.17
C ALA A 30 28.34 -14.01 4.09
N ALA A 31 27.32 -14.85 4.26
CA ALA A 31 26.92 -15.83 3.25
C ALA A 31 26.38 -15.17 1.97
N PHE A 32 25.59 -14.10 2.10
CA PHE A 32 25.07 -13.33 0.98
C PHE A 32 26.20 -12.69 0.16
N HIS A 33 27.24 -12.16 0.81
CA HIS A 33 28.41 -11.63 0.09
C HIS A 33 29.06 -12.67 -0.82
N ARG A 34 29.19 -13.93 -0.36
CA ARG A 34 29.70 -15.01 -1.21
C ARG A 34 28.74 -15.31 -2.37
N HIS A 35 27.44 -15.32 -2.11
CA HIS A 35 26.43 -15.53 -3.14
C HIS A 35 26.42 -14.44 -4.21
N VAL A 36 26.65 -13.18 -3.84
CA VAL A 36 26.77 -12.07 -4.81
C VAL A 36 27.96 -12.27 -5.73
N GLN A 37 29.09 -12.79 -5.23
CA GLN A 37 30.23 -13.10 -6.10
C GLN A 37 29.89 -14.27 -7.05
N ASP A 38 29.19 -15.29 -6.56
CA ASP A 38 28.71 -16.40 -7.40
C ASP A 38 27.73 -15.93 -8.49
N ILE A 39 26.80 -15.00 -8.20
CA ILE A 39 25.91 -14.44 -9.22
C ILE A 39 26.71 -13.76 -10.35
N LYS A 40 27.79 -13.03 -10.02
CA LYS A 40 28.63 -12.37 -11.03
C LYS A 40 29.27 -13.36 -11.99
N THR A 41 29.70 -14.52 -11.49
CA THR A 41 30.38 -15.54 -12.29
C THR A 41 29.41 -16.46 -13.00
N SER A 42 28.38 -16.92 -12.29
CA SER A 42 27.46 -17.96 -12.74
C SER A 42 26.28 -17.39 -13.56
N GLN A 43 25.89 -16.13 -13.33
CA GLN A 43 24.74 -15.48 -13.97
C GLN A 43 25.06 -14.04 -14.42
N PRO A 44 26.04 -13.85 -15.34
CA PRO A 44 26.52 -12.53 -15.72
C PRO A 44 25.44 -11.65 -16.38
N ARG A 45 24.49 -12.26 -17.10
CA ARG A 45 23.37 -11.53 -17.72
C ARG A 45 22.44 -10.92 -16.66
N GLN A 46 22.06 -11.69 -15.64
CA GLN A 46 21.23 -11.18 -14.55
C GLN A 46 21.98 -10.08 -13.78
N TRP A 47 23.28 -10.26 -13.55
CA TRP A 47 24.14 -9.26 -12.93
C TRP A 47 24.16 -7.94 -13.74
N CYS A 48 24.34 -8.01 -15.07
CA CYS A 48 24.28 -6.82 -15.92
C CYS A 48 22.91 -6.14 -15.84
N LEU A 49 21.80 -6.88 -15.88
CA LEU A 49 20.46 -6.30 -15.79
C LEU A 49 20.22 -5.56 -14.46
N LEU A 50 20.78 -6.06 -13.35
CA LEU A 50 20.76 -5.38 -12.05
C LEU A 50 21.57 -4.08 -12.09
N CYS A 51 22.80 -4.12 -12.60
CA CYS A 51 23.67 -2.95 -12.73
C CYS A 51 23.08 -1.88 -13.65
N GLU A 52 22.45 -2.29 -14.75
CA GLU A 52 21.77 -1.43 -15.72
C GLU A 52 20.39 -0.94 -15.24
N ARG A 53 19.94 -1.34 -14.04
CA ARG A 53 18.61 -1.04 -13.47
C ARG A 53 17.43 -1.51 -14.34
N LYS A 54 17.66 -2.47 -15.23
CA LYS A 54 16.62 -3.12 -16.03
C LYS A 54 15.91 -4.22 -15.26
N LEU A 55 16.54 -4.74 -14.21
CA LEU A 55 15.91 -5.60 -13.22
C LEU A 55 15.75 -4.81 -11.92
N PRO A 56 14.51 -4.56 -11.44
CA PRO A 56 14.31 -3.84 -10.20
C PRO A 56 14.86 -4.65 -9.03
N VAL A 57 15.54 -3.96 -8.12
CA VAL A 57 16.18 -4.58 -6.95
C VAL A 57 15.15 -5.23 -6.03
N PHE A 58 13.93 -4.69 -5.98
CA PHE A 58 12.80 -5.28 -5.27
C PHE A 58 12.49 -6.72 -5.77
N ASP A 59 12.31 -6.91 -7.07
CA ASP A 59 12.03 -8.24 -7.66
C ASP A 59 13.18 -9.23 -7.47
N PHE A 60 14.42 -8.72 -7.37
CA PHE A 60 15.56 -9.56 -7.02
C PHE A 60 15.41 -10.11 -5.59
N TRP A 61 15.11 -9.24 -4.62
CA TRP A 61 14.90 -9.67 -3.23
C TRP A 61 13.66 -10.55 -3.07
N CYS A 62 12.55 -10.29 -3.78
CA CYS A 62 11.36 -11.14 -3.72
C CYS A 62 11.63 -12.59 -4.16
N ARG A 63 12.54 -12.79 -5.12
CA ARG A 63 12.89 -14.13 -5.63
C ARG A 63 13.99 -14.82 -4.83
N LEU A 64 14.70 -14.08 -3.97
CA LEU A 64 15.84 -14.59 -3.21
C LEU A 64 15.38 -15.28 -1.91
N ASN A 65 15.04 -16.57 -2.00
CA ASN A 65 14.57 -17.39 -0.86
C ASN A 65 15.69 -17.99 0.02
N LYS A 66 16.97 -17.72 -0.31
CA LYS A 66 18.13 -18.31 0.38
C LYS A 66 18.55 -17.58 1.66
N PHE A 67 18.08 -16.36 1.85
CA PHE A 67 18.51 -15.47 2.94
C PHE A 67 17.30 -14.85 3.64
N PRO A 68 16.50 -15.62 4.40
CA PRO A 68 15.26 -15.14 5.01
C PRO A 68 15.38 -13.88 5.89
N LEU A 69 16.43 -13.72 6.72
CA LEU A 69 16.52 -12.56 7.62
C LEU A 69 16.85 -11.29 6.83
N LEU A 70 17.80 -11.38 5.91
CA LEU A 70 18.15 -10.27 5.00
C LEU A 70 17.01 -9.94 4.05
N GLN A 71 16.29 -10.93 3.55
CA GLN A 71 15.13 -10.72 2.68
C GLN A 71 14.06 -9.93 3.41
N ASP A 72 13.71 -10.32 4.64
CA ASP A 72 12.75 -9.59 5.46
C ASP A 72 13.18 -8.14 5.73
N ILE A 73 14.45 -7.93 6.11
CA ILE A 73 15.01 -6.58 6.31
C ILE A 73 14.95 -5.76 5.02
N ALA A 74 15.34 -6.33 3.88
CA ALA A 74 15.32 -5.64 2.58
C ALA A 74 13.90 -5.27 2.16
N LEU A 75 12.93 -6.20 2.28
CA LEU A 75 11.53 -5.94 1.93
C LEU A 75 10.90 -4.89 2.85
N ARG A 76 11.24 -4.86 4.14
CA ARG A 76 10.84 -3.79 5.06
C ARG A 76 11.44 -2.45 4.65
N LEU A 77 12.72 -2.41 4.25
CA LEU A 77 13.38 -1.19 3.78
C LEU A 77 12.69 -0.61 2.54
N PHE A 78 12.23 -1.44 1.60
CA PHE A 78 11.47 -0.97 0.44
C PHE A 78 10.09 -0.40 0.77
N ARG A 79 9.51 -0.75 1.92
CA ARG A 79 8.26 -0.17 2.41
C ARG A 79 8.46 1.16 3.13
N CYS A 80 9.68 1.48 3.54
CA CYS A 80 10.00 2.74 4.18
C CYS A 80 10.02 3.87 3.15
N ALA A 81 9.29 4.95 3.43
CA ALA A 81 9.39 6.16 2.64
C ALA A 81 10.78 6.79 2.80
N ALA A 82 11.52 6.92 1.70
CA ALA A 82 12.87 7.50 1.71
C ALA A 82 12.89 9.03 1.96
N SER A 83 11.73 9.71 1.91
CA SER A 83 11.64 11.15 2.13
C SER A 83 10.29 11.56 2.71
N SER A 84 10.26 12.71 3.38
CA SER A 84 9.02 13.35 3.84
C SER A 84 8.16 13.88 2.69
N ALA A 85 8.68 13.97 1.47
CA ALA A 85 7.99 14.57 0.32
C ALA A 85 6.64 13.89 0.01
N ALA A 86 6.51 12.58 0.27
CA ALA A 86 5.22 11.90 0.15
C ALA A 86 4.21 12.39 1.20
N SER A 87 4.67 12.60 2.44
CA SER A 87 3.87 13.20 3.51
C SER A 87 3.53 14.67 3.21
N ASP A 88 4.48 15.44 2.68
CA ASP A 88 4.24 16.85 2.30
C ASP A 88 3.18 16.97 1.20
N ARG A 89 3.20 16.09 0.20
CA ARG A 89 2.13 15.99 -0.81
C ARG A 89 0.79 15.60 -0.19
N ASN A 90 0.79 14.70 0.80
CA ASN A 90 -0.42 14.33 1.53
C ASN A 90 -1.00 15.53 2.32
N PHE A 91 -0.17 16.26 3.06
CA PHE A 91 -0.60 17.47 3.77
C PHE A 91 -1.12 18.56 2.82
N SER A 92 -0.45 18.76 1.68
CA SER A 92 -0.90 19.70 0.66
C SER A 92 -2.27 19.29 0.08
N ALA A 93 -2.49 18.00 -0.18
CA ALA A 93 -3.78 17.48 -0.62
C ALA A 93 -4.88 17.69 0.44
N HIS A 94 -4.58 17.44 1.72
CA HIS A 94 -5.49 17.75 2.82
C HIS A 94 -5.84 19.24 2.88
N ALA A 95 -4.86 20.15 2.74
CA ALA A 95 -5.09 21.59 2.75
C ALA A 95 -5.90 22.08 1.53
N PHE A 96 -5.75 21.43 0.38
CA PHE A 96 -6.56 21.68 -0.80
C PHE A 96 -8.00 21.18 -0.63
N ILE A 97 -8.17 19.99 -0.05
CA ILE A 97 -9.48 19.36 0.13
C ILE A 97 -10.29 20.07 1.24
N HIS A 98 -9.65 20.31 2.38
CA HIS A 98 -10.20 21.01 3.54
C HIS A 98 -9.55 22.39 3.67
N SER A 99 -10.02 23.32 2.85
CA SER A 99 -9.54 24.70 2.85
C SER A 99 -10.40 25.59 3.75
N LYS A 100 -9.94 26.81 4.04
CA LYS A 100 -10.70 27.78 4.84
C LYS A 100 -12.09 28.09 4.27
N LEU A 101 -12.26 28.00 2.95
CA LEU A 101 -13.54 28.22 2.27
C LEU A 101 -14.41 26.94 2.20
N ARG A 102 -13.80 25.74 2.23
CA ARG A 102 -14.48 24.44 2.17
C ARG A 102 -14.19 23.60 3.41
N ASN A 103 -14.61 24.11 4.57
CA ASN A 103 -14.31 23.52 5.88
C ASN A 103 -15.49 22.72 6.49
N ARG A 104 -16.67 22.73 5.87
CA ARG A 104 -17.89 22.03 6.33
C ARG A 104 -17.85 20.52 6.02
N LEU A 105 -16.70 19.88 6.21
CA LEU A 105 -16.50 18.44 6.02
C LEU A 105 -16.06 17.81 7.34
N VAL A 106 -16.67 16.69 7.68
CA VAL A 106 -16.25 15.84 8.81
C VAL A 106 -14.90 15.19 8.45
N PRO A 107 -13.97 14.99 9.42
CA PRO A 107 -12.64 14.43 9.15
C PRO A 107 -12.65 13.13 8.33
N GLU A 108 -13.56 12.20 8.63
CA GLU A 108 -13.71 10.94 7.89
C GLU A 108 -13.99 11.17 6.40
N ARG A 109 -14.82 12.18 6.07
CA ARG A 109 -15.11 12.53 4.68
C ARG A 109 -13.91 13.15 3.99
N VAL A 110 -13.11 13.94 4.71
CA VAL A 110 -11.86 14.50 4.18
C VAL A 110 -10.87 13.39 3.84
N GLU A 111 -10.72 12.38 4.71
CA GLU A 111 -9.84 11.23 4.45
C GLU A 111 -10.27 10.44 3.21
N LYS A 112 -11.57 10.13 3.09
CA LYS A 112 -12.12 9.46 1.89
C LYS A 112 -11.84 10.26 0.63
N LEU A 113 -12.04 11.58 0.66
CA LEU A 113 -11.76 12.46 -0.49
C LEU A 113 -10.27 12.53 -0.82
N VAL A 114 -9.38 12.56 0.17
CA VAL A 114 -7.93 12.52 -0.05
C VAL A 114 -7.52 11.21 -0.70
N ASN A 115 -8.07 10.08 -0.23
CA ASN A 115 -7.84 8.78 -0.84
C ASN A 115 -8.29 8.75 -2.31
N ILE A 116 -9.51 9.22 -2.60
CA ILE A 116 -10.02 9.34 -3.98
C ILE A 116 -9.11 10.24 -4.82
N PHE A 117 -8.66 11.39 -4.29
CA PHE A 117 -7.79 12.32 -5.02
C PHE A 117 -6.44 11.70 -5.41
N PHE A 118 -5.86 10.85 -4.58
CA PHE A 118 -4.64 10.13 -4.92
C PHE A 118 -4.90 8.99 -5.91
N ASN A 119 -5.94 8.20 -5.67
CA ASN A 119 -6.23 7.04 -6.52
C ASN A 119 -6.72 7.46 -7.93
N ALA A 120 -7.51 8.53 -8.03
CA ALA A 120 -7.97 9.07 -9.32
C ALA A 120 -6.82 9.49 -10.24
N LYS A 121 -5.64 9.82 -9.70
CA LYS A 121 -4.44 10.12 -10.51
C LYS A 121 -3.75 8.88 -11.07
N ASN A 122 -4.09 7.70 -10.53
CA ASN A 122 -3.51 6.42 -10.93
C ASN A 122 -4.46 5.58 -11.78
N ILE A 123 -5.67 6.07 -12.06
CA ILE A 123 -6.67 5.41 -12.91
C ILE A 123 -6.48 5.95 -14.34
N CYS A 124 -6.34 5.05 -15.32
CA CYS A 124 -6.34 5.40 -16.75
C CYS A 124 -7.74 5.25 -17.38
N ASP A 125 -7.92 5.73 -18.61
CA ASP A 125 -9.21 5.67 -19.31
C ASP A 125 -9.71 4.22 -19.45
N GLU A 126 -8.80 3.27 -19.69
CA GLU A 126 -9.13 1.84 -19.75
C GLU A 126 -9.63 1.29 -18.40
N ASP A 127 -9.09 1.78 -17.29
CA ASP A 127 -9.56 1.40 -15.95
C ASP A 127 -10.98 1.94 -15.71
N ILE A 128 -11.29 3.15 -16.18
CA ILE A 128 -12.62 3.76 -16.07
C ILE A 128 -13.66 2.92 -16.83
N GLU A 129 -13.36 2.53 -18.07
CA GLU A 129 -14.23 1.66 -18.87
C GLU A 129 -14.48 0.31 -18.17
N ARG A 130 -13.41 -0.28 -17.62
CA ARG A 130 -13.49 -1.54 -16.87
C ARG A 130 -14.38 -1.42 -15.63
N TYR A 131 -14.25 -0.35 -14.86
CA TYR A 131 -15.08 -0.13 -13.66
C TYR A 131 -16.54 0.14 -14.01
N SER A 132 -16.81 0.90 -15.08
CA SER A 132 -18.18 1.13 -15.58
C SER A 132 -18.86 -0.18 -15.95
N HIS A 133 -18.17 -1.04 -16.71
CA HIS A 133 -18.70 -2.35 -17.09
C HIS A 133 -18.94 -3.25 -15.87
N LEU A 134 -18.05 -3.20 -14.87
CA LEU A 134 -18.25 -3.95 -13.62
C LEU A 134 -19.48 -3.44 -12.84
N GLU A 135 -19.72 -2.14 -12.81
CA GLU A 135 -20.89 -1.55 -12.15
C GLU A 135 -22.20 -1.98 -12.84
N ASP A 136 -22.21 -1.99 -14.18
CA ASP A 136 -23.36 -2.44 -14.96
C ASP A 136 -23.68 -3.92 -14.68
N LEU A 137 -22.66 -4.80 -14.64
CA LEU A 137 -22.83 -6.22 -14.28
C LEU A 137 -23.34 -6.41 -12.84
N LEU A 138 -22.85 -5.61 -11.88
CA LEU A 138 -23.30 -5.70 -10.49
C LEU A 138 -24.76 -5.24 -10.34
N ARG A 139 -25.18 -4.27 -11.17
CA ARG A 139 -26.57 -3.81 -11.23
C ARG A 139 -27.47 -4.91 -11.80
N GLU A 140 -27.07 -5.50 -12.93
CA GLU A 140 -27.78 -6.62 -13.55
C GLU A 140 -27.92 -7.82 -12.61
N ALA A 141 -26.89 -8.11 -11.80
CA ALA A 141 -26.94 -9.19 -10.82
C ALA A 141 -27.82 -8.89 -9.60
N GLY A 142 -28.05 -7.62 -9.27
CA GLY A 142 -28.93 -7.21 -8.16
C GLY A 142 -30.42 -7.20 -8.54
N ASP A 143 -30.73 -7.02 -9.83
CA ASP A 143 -32.10 -6.98 -10.34
C ASP A 143 -32.77 -8.38 -10.41
N GLU A 144 -32.02 -9.47 -10.17
CA GLU A 144 -32.56 -10.84 -10.10
C GLU A 144 -33.13 -11.22 -8.72
N GLU A 145 -32.88 -10.45 -7.65
CA GLU A 145 -33.33 -10.78 -6.27
C GLU A 145 -34.57 -9.99 -5.79
N ASP A 146 -35.02 -8.93 -6.47
CA ASP A 146 -36.11 -8.05 -6.00
C ASP A 146 -37.49 -8.33 -6.66
N ALA A 147 -37.84 -9.61 -6.81
CA ALA A 147 -39.17 -10.03 -7.25
C ALA A 147 -39.94 -10.81 -6.18
N GLU A 148 -39.98 -10.34 -4.92
CA GLU A 148 -41.06 -10.65 -3.95
C GLU A 148 -40.88 -9.88 -2.62
N GLU A 149 -41.47 -8.67 -2.50
CA GLU A 149 -42.36 -8.30 -1.38
C GLU A 149 -42.92 -6.88 -1.62
N THR A 150 -44.17 -6.84 -2.09
CA THR A 150 -45.00 -5.64 -2.04
C THR A 150 -45.70 -5.63 -0.69
N GLU A 151 -45.35 -4.75 0.24
CA GLU A 151 -46.35 -4.25 1.20
C GLU A 151 -45.98 -2.88 1.78
N ALA A 152 -46.96 -1.98 1.69
CA ALA A 152 -46.89 -0.57 2.01
C ALA A 152 -46.83 -0.31 3.52
N ASN A 153 -46.00 0.64 3.97
CA ASN A 153 -46.24 1.36 5.22
C ASN A 153 -45.81 2.83 5.13
N GLN A 154 -46.79 3.63 4.72
CA GLN A 154 -47.21 4.95 5.23
C GLN A 154 -46.16 5.91 5.82
N SER A 155 -46.11 7.07 5.16
CA SER A 155 -45.47 8.34 5.51
C SER A 155 -45.49 8.72 7.00
N GLU A 156 -44.33 9.01 7.56
CA GLU A 156 -44.22 9.81 8.79
C GLU A 156 -43.90 11.27 8.46
N ASP A 157 -44.80 12.12 8.94
CA ASP A 157 -44.85 13.58 8.91
C ASP A 157 -43.77 14.18 9.83
N TYR A 158 -42.90 15.05 9.30
CA TYR A 158 -41.96 15.83 10.12
C TYR A 158 -42.39 17.30 10.17
N VAL A 159 -42.99 17.69 11.29
CA VAL A 159 -43.30 19.07 11.67
C VAL A 159 -42.02 19.77 12.14
N TYR A 160 -41.67 20.88 11.48
CA TYR A 160 -40.62 21.79 11.96
C TYR A 160 -41.19 22.75 13.01
N TYR A 161 -40.57 22.83 14.19
CA TYR A 161 -40.69 23.97 15.10
C TYR A 161 -39.61 25.02 14.81
#